data_AF-A0A1I7RL96-F1
#
_entry.id   AF-A0A1I7RL96-F1
#
_cell.length_a   1.000
_cell.length_b   1.000
_cell.length_c   1.000
_cell.angle_alpha   90.00
_cell.angle_beta   90.00
_cell.angle_gamma   90.00
#
_symmetry.space_group_name_H-M   'P 1'
#
loop_
_entity.id
_entity.type
_entity.pdbx_description
1 polymer ?
#
loop_
_entity_poly.entity_id
_entity_poly.type
_entity_poly.pdbx_seq_one_letter_code
_entity_poly.pdbx_strand_id
1 'polypeptide(L)'
;MDNGYGWKGLTNKGGVARPVQKSIQMMPQARLDLEQKEPLKEESIIQEKLDQYHDRTLVFENEEKIIYLFDYCKSESGSGKSEILNRHVLKKLKDNDHWAVIKHPFVLNYVNERILSCTLFYTFHIIVYFVFLFLLYSYVHSAPSMARNLVVTSIIGFFVFFMLIKATLKLQKGWSAVSFWFKISYTFNFFTYALTLFYIWSFYLFNFDDYNKEIKQTVSWFLPIFAILSSWINCLYVLRKSPCGTYILMMSKILRSFLGTTVIWIPTLLCFAFCFQLIMRDSGTQPWDDKSYGNYSNIFMAMFQSFTKTSAMMIGEVEANDILERKTWIANLLLITFEVITVILLMNLMISLAVGDVSELRTSAEEYLLRIKVNFCIEALHLSEQVSLLDCLPFIQVLHRAQTNNVLVMHKNNDDVFSMHIKAIRGRFFTEENLFPPHKEEVYELVMNATGLKVRKDMWNTRSTVMALKDLTFRMTESTPSGIRLIRNKDHGKELLTFKDPEGSWRKFQRWLIGLNWKALLLN
;
A
#
# COMPACT_ATOMS: atom_id res chain seq x y z
N MET A 1 -44.90 49.66 -34.40
CA MET A 1 -43.78 48.81 -34.87
C MET A 1 -44.11 47.40 -34.42
N ASP A 2 -45.00 46.77 -35.18
CA ASP A 2 -44.66 45.79 -36.22
C ASP A 2 -44.17 44.49 -35.56
N ASN A 3 -45.06 43.52 -35.37
CA ASN A 3 -45.40 42.42 -36.30
C ASN A 3 -44.65 41.15 -35.85
N GLY A 4 -45.27 39.99 -35.64
CA GLY A 4 -46.65 39.61 -35.89
C GLY A 4 -46.89 38.15 -35.52
N TYR A 5 -48.13 37.89 -35.08
CA TYR A 5 -49.04 36.77 -35.41
C TYR A 5 -48.47 35.34 -35.56
N GLY A 6 -49.08 34.29 -35.02
CA GLY A 6 -50.40 34.19 -34.40
C GLY A 6 -50.74 32.73 -34.13
N TRP A 7 -51.44 32.49 -33.03
CA TRP A 7 -52.05 31.22 -32.67
C TRP A 7 -53.39 31.04 -33.39
N LYS A 8 -53.64 29.85 -33.95
CA LYS A 8 -54.99 29.32 -34.23
C LYS A 8 -55.00 27.82 -34.01
N GLY A 9 -55.88 27.38 -33.12
CA GLY A 9 -56.15 25.97 -32.86
C GLY A 9 -57.26 25.39 -33.72
N LEU A 10 -57.47 24.09 -33.46
CA LEU A 10 -58.61 23.22 -33.79
C LEU A 10 -58.66 22.67 -35.23
N THR A 11 -58.50 21.35 -35.37
CA THR A 11 -59.64 20.42 -35.39
C THR A 11 -59.17 18.96 -35.45
N ASN A 12 -60.00 18.12 -34.86
CA ASN A 12 -59.85 16.68 -34.63
C ASN A 12 -60.41 15.90 -35.84
N LYS A 13 -59.77 14.79 -36.25
CA LYS A 13 -60.40 13.51 -36.67
C LYS A 13 -59.42 12.57 -37.42
N GLY A 14 -59.27 11.36 -36.87
CA GLY A 14 -59.26 10.08 -37.58
C GLY A 14 -58.10 9.75 -38.52
N GLY A 15 -57.26 8.78 -38.14
CA GLY A 15 -56.28 8.20 -39.07
C GLY A 15 -55.40 7.10 -38.47
N VAL A 16 -55.94 5.88 -38.51
CA VAL A 16 -55.30 4.55 -38.52
C VAL A 16 -53.77 4.49 -38.37
N ALA A 17 -53.34 3.77 -37.33
CA ALA A 17 -51.94 3.42 -37.07
C ALA A 17 -51.34 2.50 -38.15
N ARG A 18 -50.16 2.87 -38.65
CA ARG A 18 -49.15 1.95 -39.21
C ARG A 18 -47.86 2.10 -38.40
N PRO A 19 -47.20 1.02 -37.96
CA PRO A 19 -45.94 1.13 -37.22
C PRO A 19 -44.79 1.45 -38.18
N VAL A 20 -44.07 2.53 -37.87
CA VAL A 20 -42.80 2.88 -38.49
C VAL A 20 -41.72 2.02 -37.85
N GLN A 21 -41.07 1.21 -38.67
CA GLN A 21 -39.93 0.36 -38.35
C GLN A 21 -38.72 1.25 -38.05
N LYS A 22 -38.41 1.45 -36.76
CA LYS A 22 -37.14 2.07 -36.32
C LYS A 22 -36.02 1.04 -36.47
N SER A 23 -35.08 1.36 -37.35
CA SER A 23 -33.78 0.72 -37.50
C SER A 23 -33.01 0.76 -36.17
N ILE A 24 -32.98 -0.38 -35.47
CA ILE A 24 -32.01 -0.63 -34.41
C ILE A 24 -30.67 -0.89 -35.12
N GLN A 25 -29.76 0.05 -34.94
CA GLN A 25 -28.36 -0.02 -35.36
C GLN A 25 -27.73 -1.24 -34.69
N MET A 26 -27.55 -2.34 -35.44
CA MET A 26 -26.78 -3.49 -34.99
C MET A 26 -25.31 -3.04 -34.82
N MET A 27 -24.82 -3.02 -33.59
CA MET A 27 -23.38 -3.08 -33.36
C MET A 27 -22.84 -4.38 -34.00
N PRO A 28 -21.64 -4.39 -34.61
CA PRO A 28 -21.13 -5.59 -35.25
C PRO A 28 -20.79 -6.64 -34.19
N GLN A 29 -21.46 -7.80 -34.22
CA GLN A 29 -21.22 -8.99 -33.40
C GLN A 29 -19.71 -9.33 -33.28
N ALA A 30 -18.95 -9.07 -34.35
CA ALA A 30 -17.51 -9.30 -34.41
C ALA A 30 -16.68 -8.52 -33.37
N ARG A 31 -17.17 -7.37 -32.87
CA ARG A 31 -16.47 -6.59 -31.85
C ARG A 31 -16.65 -7.19 -30.45
N LEU A 32 -17.84 -7.71 -30.16
CA LEU A 32 -18.15 -8.46 -28.94
C LEU A 32 -17.43 -9.82 -28.90
N ASP A 33 -17.33 -10.50 -30.04
CA ASP A 33 -16.62 -11.78 -30.14
C ASP A 33 -15.09 -11.64 -30.00
N LEU A 34 -14.52 -10.48 -30.35
CA LEU A 34 -13.10 -10.17 -30.14
C LEU A 34 -12.82 -9.75 -28.69
N GLU A 35 -13.67 -8.91 -28.09
CA GLU A 35 -13.57 -8.51 -26.67
C GLU A 35 -13.82 -9.67 -25.69
N GLN A 36 -14.59 -10.71 -26.07
CA GLN A 36 -14.75 -11.92 -25.25
C GLN A 36 -13.65 -12.97 -25.47
N LYS A 37 -13.02 -13.04 -26.65
CA LYS A 37 -11.95 -14.02 -26.93
C LYS A 37 -10.60 -13.66 -26.31
N GLU A 38 -10.28 -12.39 -26.19
CA GLU A 38 -9.04 -11.94 -25.54
C GLU A 38 -8.94 -12.31 -24.05
N PRO A 39 -9.95 -12.06 -23.18
CA PRO A 39 -9.88 -12.43 -21.76
C PRO A 39 -9.81 -13.96 -21.56
N LEU A 40 -10.54 -14.75 -22.35
CA LEU A 40 -10.48 -16.22 -22.29
C LEU A 40 -9.08 -16.76 -22.65
N LYS A 41 -8.38 -16.12 -23.59
CA LYS A 41 -7.02 -16.48 -23.98
C LYS A 41 -6.00 -16.08 -22.91
N GLU A 42 -6.20 -14.95 -22.25
CA GLU A 42 -5.31 -14.53 -21.17
C GLU A 42 -5.46 -15.39 -19.91
N GLU A 43 -6.69 -15.75 -19.53
CA GLU A 43 -6.97 -16.67 -18.41
C GLU A 43 -6.35 -18.05 -18.64
N SER A 44 -6.43 -18.59 -19.85
CA SER A 44 -5.79 -19.88 -20.18
C SER A 44 -4.26 -19.85 -20.07
N ILE A 45 -3.62 -18.73 -20.45
CA ILE A 45 -2.16 -18.55 -20.27
C ILE A 45 -1.78 -18.44 -18.79
N ILE A 46 -2.62 -17.78 -17.98
CA ILE A 46 -2.43 -17.69 -16.53
C ILE A 46 -2.53 -19.08 -15.91
N GLN A 47 -3.55 -19.85 -16.29
CA GLN A 47 -3.77 -21.19 -15.78
C GLN A 47 -2.63 -22.14 -16.15
N GLU A 48 -2.18 -22.13 -17.42
CA GLU A 48 -1.05 -22.96 -17.88
C GLU A 48 0.23 -22.69 -17.05
N LYS A 49 0.50 -21.43 -16.72
CA LYS A 49 1.64 -21.07 -15.87
C LYS A 49 1.46 -21.49 -14.41
N LEU A 50 0.24 -21.39 -13.89
CA LEU A 50 -0.07 -21.87 -12.54
C LEU A 50 0.16 -23.38 -12.46
N ASP A 51 -0.36 -24.14 -13.41
CA ASP A 51 -0.18 -25.59 -13.49
C ASP A 51 1.31 -25.95 -13.58
N GLN A 52 2.10 -25.23 -14.38
CA GLN A 52 3.55 -25.40 -14.44
C GLN A 52 4.25 -25.16 -13.08
N TYR A 53 3.76 -24.23 -12.26
CA TYR A 53 4.31 -23.94 -10.94
C TYR A 53 3.79 -24.89 -9.86
N HIS A 54 2.55 -25.39 -10.00
CA HIS A 54 2.00 -26.46 -9.16
C HIS A 54 2.82 -27.74 -9.30
N ASP A 55 3.17 -28.14 -10.53
CA ASP A 55 3.98 -29.32 -10.78
C ASP A 55 5.40 -29.25 -10.18
N ARG A 56 5.87 -28.03 -9.90
CA ARG A 56 7.19 -27.74 -9.33
C ARG A 56 7.15 -27.39 -7.84
N THR A 57 5.99 -27.53 -7.22
CA THR A 57 5.79 -27.24 -5.80
C THR A 57 5.18 -28.44 -5.12
N LEU A 58 5.73 -28.82 -3.97
CA LEU A 58 5.16 -29.84 -3.11
C LEU A 58 4.85 -29.25 -1.75
N VAL A 59 3.75 -29.69 -1.15
CA VAL A 59 3.35 -29.32 0.20
C VAL A 59 3.33 -30.56 1.08
N PHE A 60 3.88 -30.42 2.26
CA PHE A 60 3.69 -31.34 3.36
C PHE A 60 3.11 -30.57 4.53
N GLU A 61 1.95 -30.99 5.00
CA GLU A 61 1.23 -30.35 6.08
C GLU A 61 1.11 -31.31 7.26
N ASN A 62 1.45 -30.81 8.44
CA ASN A 62 1.26 -31.47 9.73
C ASN A 62 0.51 -30.54 10.69
N GLU A 63 0.10 -31.04 11.85
CA GLU A 63 -0.56 -30.27 12.90
C GLU A 63 0.28 -29.08 13.38
N GLU A 64 1.62 -29.22 13.39
CA GLU A 64 2.52 -28.19 13.90
C GLU A 64 3.10 -27.27 12.81
N LYS A 65 3.32 -27.77 11.59
CA LYS A 65 4.11 -27.10 10.54
C LYS A 65 3.59 -27.38 9.13
N ILE A 66 3.80 -26.41 8.24
CA ILE A 66 3.58 -26.53 6.79
C ILE A 66 4.94 -26.37 6.10
N ILE A 67 5.30 -27.32 5.25
CA ILE A 67 6.58 -27.37 4.55
C ILE A 67 6.31 -27.32 3.05
N TYR A 68 6.90 -26.34 2.38
CA TYR A 68 6.88 -26.23 0.92
C TYR A 68 8.25 -26.61 0.36
N LEU A 69 8.24 -27.43 -0.69
CA LEU A 69 9.42 -27.80 -1.48
C LEU A 69 9.27 -27.23 -2.90
N PHE A 70 10.33 -26.65 -3.44
CA PHE A 70 10.30 -25.95 -4.74
C PHE A 70 11.39 -26.46 -5.68
N ASP A 71 11.05 -26.75 -6.93
CA ASP A 71 12.05 -27.04 -7.98
C ASP A 71 12.31 -25.84 -8.89
N TYR A 72 13.36 -25.08 -8.57
CA TYR A 72 13.82 -23.94 -9.37
C TYR A 72 14.73 -24.33 -10.55
N CYS A 73 15.16 -25.59 -10.68
CA CYS A 73 16.14 -26.01 -11.69
C CYS A 73 15.56 -26.00 -13.10
N LYS A 74 16.25 -25.31 -14.02
CA LYS A 74 15.88 -25.30 -15.45
C LYS A 74 16.25 -26.60 -16.19
N SER A 75 17.27 -27.32 -15.73
CA SER A 75 17.73 -28.58 -16.33
C SER A 75 17.26 -29.78 -15.50
N GLU A 76 16.82 -30.84 -16.19
CA GLU A 76 16.40 -32.11 -15.57
C GLU A 76 17.53 -32.82 -14.81
N SER A 77 18.80 -32.51 -15.12
CA SER A 77 19.97 -33.13 -14.48
C SER A 77 20.38 -32.50 -13.14
N GLY A 78 19.65 -31.49 -12.63
CA GLY A 78 19.91 -30.87 -11.31
C GLY A 78 21.24 -30.13 -11.17
N SER A 79 22.04 -30.00 -12.24
CA SER A 79 23.38 -29.40 -12.24
C SER A 79 23.45 -27.98 -12.85
N GLY A 80 22.34 -27.50 -13.41
CA GLY A 80 22.28 -26.19 -14.07
C GLY A 80 22.27 -25.02 -13.07
N LYS A 81 23.20 -24.06 -13.22
CA LYS A 81 23.24 -22.81 -12.44
C LYS A 81 22.10 -21.82 -12.77
N SER A 82 21.28 -22.11 -13.78
CA SER A 82 20.20 -21.23 -14.23
C SER A 82 18.87 -21.62 -13.60
N GLU A 83 18.25 -20.68 -12.90
CA GLU A 83 16.90 -20.82 -12.37
C GLU A 83 15.84 -20.48 -13.44
N ILE A 84 14.66 -21.08 -13.32
CA ILE A 84 13.51 -20.79 -14.20
C ILE A 84 13.01 -19.36 -13.99
N LEU A 85 12.92 -18.96 -12.72
CA LEU A 85 12.58 -17.59 -12.35
C LEU A 85 13.80 -16.70 -12.51
N ASN A 86 13.60 -15.64 -13.28
CA ASN A 86 14.58 -14.58 -13.47
C ASN A 86 13.87 -13.23 -13.42
N ARG A 87 14.63 -12.15 -13.31
CA ARG A 87 14.12 -10.77 -13.33
C ARG A 87 13.16 -10.52 -14.50
N HIS A 88 13.48 -11.02 -15.69
CA HIS A 88 12.66 -10.83 -16.90
C HIS A 88 11.28 -11.50 -16.79
N VAL A 89 11.21 -12.70 -16.20
CA VAL A 89 9.95 -13.43 -15.99
C VAL A 89 9.10 -12.67 -14.98
N LEU A 90 9.69 -12.26 -13.84
CA LEU A 90 8.99 -11.51 -12.80
C LEU A 90 8.50 -10.14 -13.31
N LYS A 91 9.31 -9.47 -14.14
CA LYS A 91 8.92 -8.22 -14.80
C LYS A 91 7.76 -8.43 -15.77
N LYS A 92 7.80 -9.47 -16.62
CA LYS A 92 6.71 -9.78 -17.56
C LYS A 92 5.40 -10.10 -16.83
N LEU A 93 5.46 -10.89 -15.75
CA LEU A 93 4.28 -11.19 -14.93
C LEU A 93 3.67 -9.93 -14.32
N LYS A 94 4.53 -9.02 -13.83
CA LYS A 94 4.09 -7.75 -13.25
C LYS A 94 3.53 -6.79 -14.31
N ASP A 95 4.19 -6.64 -15.44
CA ASP A 95 3.79 -5.72 -16.51
C ASP A 95 2.47 -6.18 -17.17
N ASN A 96 2.17 -7.47 -17.15
CA ASN A 96 0.89 -8.06 -17.57
C ASN A 96 -0.17 -8.12 -16.44
N ASP A 97 0.10 -7.58 -15.25
CA ASP A 97 -0.79 -7.63 -14.08
C ASP A 97 -1.22 -9.05 -13.63
N HIS A 98 -0.41 -10.08 -13.92
CA HIS A 98 -0.68 -11.48 -13.58
C HIS A 98 -0.40 -11.77 -12.09
N TRP A 99 -1.08 -11.06 -11.18
CA TRP A 99 -0.85 -11.14 -9.73
C TRP A 99 -1.22 -12.49 -9.12
N ALA A 100 -2.18 -13.22 -9.69
CA ALA A 100 -2.51 -14.58 -9.25
C ALA A 100 -1.27 -15.49 -9.31
N VAL A 101 -0.49 -15.39 -10.39
CA VAL A 101 0.77 -16.14 -10.57
C VAL A 101 1.86 -15.63 -9.62
N ILE A 102 1.92 -14.33 -9.35
CA ILE A 102 2.93 -13.75 -8.43
C ILE A 102 2.66 -14.16 -6.98
N LYS A 103 1.39 -14.28 -6.58
CA LYS A 103 0.97 -14.73 -5.25
C LYS A 103 1.20 -16.23 -5.03
N HIS A 104 1.54 -16.99 -6.08
CA HIS A 104 1.85 -18.41 -5.94
C HIS A 104 3.09 -18.63 -5.02
N PRO A 105 3.06 -19.61 -4.08
CA PRO A 105 4.13 -19.84 -3.11
C PRO A 105 5.53 -19.97 -3.73
N PHE A 106 5.63 -20.62 -4.90
CA PHE A 106 6.87 -20.77 -5.67
C PHE A 106 7.53 -19.43 -6.01
N VAL A 107 6.73 -18.46 -6.47
CA VAL A 107 7.19 -17.13 -6.88
C VAL A 107 7.45 -16.26 -5.63
N LEU A 108 6.57 -16.33 -4.63
CA LEU A 108 6.73 -15.61 -3.38
C LEU A 108 8.03 -16.00 -2.66
N ASN A 109 8.37 -17.29 -2.63
CA ASN A 109 9.60 -17.75 -1.98
C ASN A 109 10.84 -17.23 -2.71
N TYR A 110 10.86 -17.31 -4.04
CA TYR A 110 11.92 -16.69 -4.83
C TYR A 110 12.04 -15.18 -4.55
N VAL A 111 10.93 -14.44 -4.53
CA VAL A 111 10.94 -13.00 -4.24
C VAL A 111 11.46 -12.73 -2.82
N ASN A 112 11.01 -13.49 -1.82
CA ASN A 112 11.44 -13.37 -0.44
C ASN A 112 12.95 -13.56 -0.31
N GLU A 113 13.50 -14.64 -0.88
CA GLU A 113 14.93 -14.96 -0.85
C GLU A 113 15.82 -13.86 -1.46
N ARG A 114 15.40 -13.29 -2.59
CA ARG A 114 16.09 -12.16 -3.21
C ARG A 114 16.02 -10.89 -2.37
N ILE A 115 14.88 -10.63 -1.73
CA ILE A 115 14.71 -9.49 -0.84
C ILE A 115 15.57 -9.64 0.43
N LEU A 116 15.62 -10.82 1.03
CA LEU A 116 16.46 -11.11 2.21
C LEU A 116 17.94 -10.86 1.92
N SER A 117 18.38 -11.19 0.71
CA SER A 117 19.75 -10.93 0.25
C SER A 117 20.04 -9.43 0.10
N CYS A 118 19.02 -8.59 -0.10
CA CYS A 118 19.13 -7.13 -0.19
C CYS A 118 19.07 -6.41 1.16
N THR A 119 18.85 -7.13 2.27
CA THR A 119 18.63 -6.52 3.59
C THR A 119 19.80 -5.64 4.01
N LEU A 120 21.06 -6.05 3.78
CA LEU A 120 22.23 -5.24 4.20
C LEU A 120 22.19 -3.84 3.58
N PHE A 121 21.93 -3.75 2.28
CA PHE A 121 21.79 -2.48 1.57
C PHE A 121 20.62 -1.65 2.11
N TYR A 122 19.50 -2.30 2.41
CA TYR A 122 18.33 -1.63 2.97
C TYR A 122 18.57 -1.12 4.40
N THR A 123 19.23 -1.90 5.26
CA THR A 123 19.63 -1.51 6.62
C THR A 123 20.60 -0.33 6.57
N PHE A 124 21.61 -0.39 5.70
CA PHE A 124 22.54 0.73 5.51
C PHE A 124 21.80 2.01 5.11
N HIS A 125 20.85 1.90 4.17
CA HIS A 125 20.03 3.04 3.74
C HIS A 125 19.19 3.63 4.89
N ILE A 126 18.59 2.79 5.76
CA ILE A 126 17.87 3.25 6.95
C ILE A 126 18.80 3.98 7.92
N ILE A 127 19.96 3.38 8.24
CA ILE A 127 20.95 3.97 9.16
C ILE A 127 21.40 5.34 8.66
N VAL A 128 21.74 5.44 7.38
CA VAL A 128 22.17 6.69 6.75
C VAL A 128 21.09 7.78 6.84
N TYR A 129 19.80 7.43 6.71
CA TYR A 129 18.70 8.38 6.92
C TYR A 129 18.56 8.84 8.38
N PHE A 130 18.71 7.93 9.35
CA PHE A 130 18.69 8.31 10.77
C PHE A 130 19.89 9.18 11.15
N VAL A 131 21.07 8.90 10.61
CA VAL A 131 22.26 9.75 10.77
C VAL A 131 21.99 11.14 10.20
N PHE A 132 21.39 11.25 9.02
CA PHE A 132 21.00 12.53 8.43
C PHE A 132 20.01 13.30 9.32
N LEU A 133 18.98 12.64 9.84
CA LEU A 133 17.99 13.27 10.72
C LEU A 133 18.62 13.76 12.04
N PHE A 134 19.50 12.96 12.64
CA PHE A 134 20.25 13.34 13.84
C PHE A 134 21.19 14.53 13.57
N LEU A 135 21.88 14.53 12.43
CA LEU A 135 22.73 15.64 12.01
C LEU A 135 21.93 16.93 11.83
N LEU A 136 20.76 16.86 11.20
CA LEU A 136 19.88 18.02 11.00
C LEU A 136 19.37 18.56 12.35
N TYR A 137 18.90 17.69 13.24
CA TYR A 137 18.44 18.07 14.57
C TYR A 137 19.57 18.72 15.40
N SER A 138 20.75 18.11 15.41
CA SER A 138 21.92 18.64 16.09
C SER A 138 22.35 19.98 15.48
N TYR A 139 22.18 20.17 14.17
CA TYR A 139 22.54 21.41 13.48
C TYR A 139 21.65 22.57 13.93
N VAL A 140 20.34 22.33 14.08
CA VAL A 140 19.40 23.34 14.58
C VAL A 140 19.76 23.83 15.99
N HIS A 141 20.31 22.96 16.85
CA HIS A 141 20.61 23.30 18.25
C HIS A 141 22.00 23.90 18.50
N SER A 142 22.92 23.85 17.54
CA SER A 142 24.29 24.33 17.77
C SER A 142 24.61 25.58 16.95
N ALA A 143 25.59 26.35 17.41
CA ALA A 143 26.08 27.50 16.66
C ALA A 143 26.61 27.08 15.28
N PRO A 144 26.35 27.88 14.22
CA PRO A 144 26.83 27.58 12.88
C PRO A 144 28.36 27.67 12.83
N SER A 145 29.00 26.63 12.30
CA SER A 145 30.45 26.60 12.07
C SER A 145 30.74 26.20 10.63
N MET A 146 31.72 26.86 10.01
CA MET A 146 32.02 26.64 8.58
C MET A 146 32.36 25.18 8.28
N ALA A 147 33.12 24.52 9.17
CA ALA A 147 33.47 23.11 9.03
C ALA A 147 32.23 22.20 9.04
N ARG A 148 31.26 22.47 9.92
CA ARG A 148 30.02 21.69 9.99
C ARG A 148 29.16 21.89 8.75
N ASN A 149 29.07 23.11 8.25
CA ASN A 149 28.30 23.44 7.06
C ASN A 149 28.85 22.70 5.84
N LEU A 150 30.18 22.61 5.72
CA LEU A 150 30.84 21.80 4.69
C LEU A 150 30.51 20.31 4.85
N VAL A 151 30.62 19.74 6.05
CA VAL A 151 30.31 18.32 6.29
C VAL A 151 28.86 17.99 5.93
N VAL A 152 27.89 18.79 6.38
CA VAL A 152 26.46 18.55 6.08
C VAL A 152 26.20 18.74 4.58
N THR A 153 26.81 19.74 3.94
CA THR A 153 26.70 19.93 2.49
C THR A 153 27.30 18.75 1.71
N SER A 154 28.44 18.20 2.12
CA SER A 154 29.03 17.01 1.51
C SER A 154 28.11 15.79 1.63
N ILE A 155 27.48 15.59 2.79
CA ILE A 155 26.51 14.50 3.00
C ILE A 155 25.27 14.69 2.11
N ILE A 156 24.73 15.91 2.00
CA ILE A 156 23.62 16.21 1.09
C ILE A 156 24.04 15.98 -0.37
N GLY A 157 25.25 16.41 -0.75
CA GLY A 157 25.80 16.16 -2.09
C GLY A 157 25.87 14.67 -2.42
N PHE A 158 26.30 13.85 -1.47
CA PHE A 158 26.28 12.39 -1.58
C PHE A 158 24.85 11.84 -1.79
N PHE A 159 23.87 12.31 -1.02
CA PHE A 159 22.47 11.90 -1.21
C PHE A 159 21.90 12.32 -2.56
N VAL A 160 22.17 13.55 -2.99
CA VAL A 160 21.75 14.06 -4.30
C VAL A 160 22.37 13.22 -5.41
N PHE A 161 23.65 12.84 -5.30
CA PHE A 161 24.30 11.95 -6.25
C PHE A 161 23.61 10.57 -6.34
N PHE A 162 23.33 9.93 -5.20
CA PHE A 162 22.57 8.67 -5.18
C PHE A 162 21.16 8.83 -5.75
N MET A 163 20.51 9.96 -5.47
CA MET A 163 19.20 10.31 -5.98
C MET A 163 19.22 10.49 -7.51
N LEU A 164 20.28 11.10 -8.06
CA LEU A 164 20.47 11.23 -9.50
C LEU A 164 20.72 9.87 -10.16
N ILE A 165 21.57 9.02 -9.59
CA ILE A 165 21.76 7.63 -10.07
C ILE A 165 20.42 6.90 -10.09
N LYS A 166 19.65 6.96 -9.00
CA LYS A 166 18.34 6.30 -8.93
C LYS A 166 17.37 6.83 -9.98
N ALA A 167 17.41 8.13 -10.29
CA ALA A 167 16.61 8.72 -11.34
C ALA A 167 17.04 8.25 -12.74
N THR A 168 18.34 8.26 -13.05
CA THR A 168 18.83 7.80 -14.35
C THR A 168 18.49 6.34 -14.59
N LEU A 169 18.67 5.47 -13.60
CA LEU A 169 18.29 4.05 -13.67
C LEU A 169 16.80 3.82 -13.91
N LYS A 170 15.95 4.72 -13.43
CA LYS A 170 14.50 4.62 -13.60
C LYS A 170 14.03 5.25 -14.91
N LEU A 171 14.67 6.32 -15.35
CA LEU A 171 14.43 6.99 -16.63
C LEU A 171 14.87 6.15 -17.84
N GLN A 172 15.89 5.30 -17.68
CA GLN A 172 16.27 4.29 -18.71
C GLN A 172 15.09 3.38 -19.12
N LYS A 173 14.07 3.22 -18.28
CA LYS A 173 12.88 2.41 -18.57
C LYS A 173 11.79 3.19 -19.33
N GLY A 174 12.02 4.46 -19.66
CA GLY A 174 11.07 5.37 -20.28
C GLY A 174 10.27 6.20 -19.27
N TRP A 175 9.90 7.42 -19.67
CA TRP A 175 9.16 8.38 -18.84
C TRP A 175 7.76 7.89 -18.42
N SER A 176 7.13 7.04 -19.25
CA SER A 176 5.82 6.44 -18.99
C SER A 176 5.87 5.34 -17.92
N ALA A 177 7.02 4.68 -17.72
CA ALA A 177 7.18 3.61 -16.73
C ALA A 177 7.37 4.13 -15.29
N VAL A 178 7.49 5.45 -15.11
CA VAL A 178 7.71 6.07 -13.80
C VAL A 178 6.39 6.27 -13.07
N SER A 179 6.17 5.48 -12.02
CA SER A 179 5.00 5.60 -11.13
C SER A 179 4.83 7.03 -10.58
N PHE A 180 3.59 7.51 -10.54
CA PHE A 180 3.22 8.79 -9.93
C PHE A 180 3.76 8.95 -8.49
N TRP A 181 3.69 7.88 -7.70
CA TRP A 181 4.22 7.84 -6.33
C TRP A 181 5.73 8.01 -6.27
N PHE A 182 6.45 7.54 -7.28
CA PHE A 182 7.89 7.77 -7.38
C PHE A 182 8.17 9.25 -7.65
N LYS A 183 7.41 9.90 -8.55
CA LYS A 183 7.56 11.33 -8.85
C LYS A 183 7.33 12.18 -7.59
N ILE A 184 6.22 11.95 -6.89
CA ILE A 184 5.94 12.64 -5.62
C ILE A 184 7.07 12.46 -4.62
N SER A 185 7.46 11.21 -4.35
CA SER A 185 8.52 10.94 -3.37
C SER A 185 9.85 11.57 -3.77
N TYR A 186 10.18 11.57 -5.07
CA TYR A 186 11.40 12.19 -5.59
C TYR A 186 11.38 13.71 -5.43
N THR A 187 10.26 14.36 -5.77
CA THR A 187 10.07 15.80 -5.58
C THR A 187 10.16 16.16 -4.09
N PHE A 188 9.57 15.36 -3.20
CA PHE A 188 9.68 15.58 -1.75
C PHE A 188 11.13 15.49 -1.26
N ASN A 189 11.91 14.50 -1.69
CA ASN A 189 13.32 14.39 -1.35
C ASN A 189 14.14 15.58 -1.86
N PHE A 190 13.94 15.97 -3.11
CA PHE A 190 14.58 17.15 -3.68
C PHE A 190 14.24 18.41 -2.87
N PHE A 191 12.97 18.59 -2.51
CA PHE A 191 12.52 19.71 -1.70
C PHE A 191 13.15 19.70 -0.31
N THR A 192 13.25 18.54 0.36
CA THR A 192 13.95 18.43 1.66
C THR A 192 15.40 18.87 1.53
N TYR A 193 16.13 18.37 0.54
CA TYR A 193 17.54 18.72 0.35
C TYR A 193 17.74 20.19 -0.04
N ALA A 194 16.83 20.75 -0.85
CA ALA A 194 16.84 22.16 -1.19
C ALA A 194 16.59 23.04 0.04
N LEU A 195 15.60 22.68 0.88
CA LEU A 195 15.30 23.39 2.12
C LEU A 195 16.47 23.32 3.12
N THR A 196 17.12 22.16 3.27
CA THR A 196 18.27 22.04 4.18
C THR A 196 19.47 22.83 3.69
N LEU A 197 19.78 22.80 2.39
CA LEU A 197 20.83 23.62 1.81
C LEU A 197 20.52 25.11 1.99
N PHE A 198 19.30 25.52 1.66
CA PHE A 198 18.90 26.91 1.82
C PHE A 198 18.98 27.34 3.29
N TYR A 199 18.58 26.49 4.24
CA TYR A 199 18.75 26.75 5.67
C TYR A 199 20.22 26.94 6.07
N ILE A 200 21.10 26.00 5.69
CA ILE A 200 22.54 26.07 6.02
C ILE A 200 23.18 27.35 5.50
N TRP A 201 22.88 27.73 4.25
CA TRP A 201 23.49 28.87 3.57
C TRP A 201 22.79 30.19 3.84
N SER A 202 21.54 30.18 4.29
CA SER A 202 20.79 31.38 4.67
C SER A 202 21.51 32.23 5.71
N PHE A 203 22.21 31.60 6.66
CA PHE A 203 23.01 32.31 7.66
C PHE A 203 24.07 33.22 7.01
N TYR A 204 24.76 32.73 5.98
CA TYR A 204 25.77 33.51 5.26
C TYR A 204 25.14 34.52 4.31
N LEU A 205 24.08 34.14 3.58
CA LEU A 205 23.39 35.04 2.66
C LEU A 205 22.80 36.27 3.38
N PHE A 206 22.20 36.06 4.55
CA PHE A 206 21.60 37.13 5.34
C PHE A 206 22.59 37.89 6.24
N ASN A 207 23.87 37.52 6.27
CA ASN A 207 24.89 38.33 6.95
C ASN A 207 25.40 39.49 6.07
N PHE A 208 25.08 39.49 4.77
CA PHE A 208 25.50 40.55 3.85
C PHE A 208 24.57 41.77 3.84
N ASP A 209 23.33 41.65 4.34
CA ASP A 209 22.35 42.74 4.31
C ASP A 209 21.43 42.72 5.55
N ASP A 210 21.25 43.88 6.18
CA ASP A 210 20.40 44.10 7.37
C ASP A 210 18.95 44.51 7.02
N TYR A 211 18.64 44.60 5.72
CA TYR A 211 17.33 45.00 5.22
C TYR A 211 16.28 43.89 5.50
N ASN A 212 15.45 44.08 6.54
CA ASN A 212 14.34 43.24 7.03
C ASN A 212 14.68 42.12 8.03
N LYS A 213 14.96 42.51 9.28
CA LYS A 213 15.14 41.60 10.43
C LYS A 213 13.97 40.64 10.67
N GLU A 214 12.73 41.09 10.47
CA GLU A 214 11.52 40.27 10.69
C GLU A 214 11.37 39.14 9.67
N ILE A 215 11.70 39.41 8.40
CA ILE A 215 11.68 38.41 7.33
C ILE A 215 12.81 37.40 7.58
N LYS A 216 14.00 37.87 7.96
CA LYS A 216 15.14 37.02 8.32
C LYS A 216 14.79 36.07 9.47
N GLN A 217 14.12 36.57 10.51
CA GLN A 217 13.65 35.75 11.62
C GLN A 217 12.61 34.73 11.15
N THR A 218 11.57 35.16 10.44
CA THR A 218 10.54 34.26 9.88
C THR A 218 11.18 33.12 9.06
N VAL A 219 12.02 33.45 8.08
CA VAL A 219 12.69 32.46 7.22
C VAL A 219 13.60 31.52 8.03
N SER A 220 14.37 32.06 8.99
CA SER A 220 15.25 31.25 9.84
C SER A 220 14.52 30.23 10.70
N TRP A 221 13.26 30.49 11.07
CA TRP A 221 12.45 29.57 11.88
C TRP A 221 11.69 28.56 11.02
N PHE A 222 11.07 29.00 9.91
CA PHE A 222 10.26 28.12 9.07
C PHE A 222 11.10 27.08 8.32
N LEU A 223 12.27 27.45 7.79
CA LEU A 223 13.11 26.54 7.02
C LEU A 223 13.50 25.25 7.75
N PRO A 224 14.06 25.29 8.98
CA PRO A 224 14.42 24.07 9.69
C PRO A 224 13.19 23.25 10.08
N ILE A 225 12.05 23.88 10.42
CA ILE A 225 10.80 23.17 10.73
C ILE A 225 10.35 22.34 9.52
N PHE A 226 10.24 22.96 8.34
CA PHE A 226 9.86 22.25 7.13
C PHE A 226 10.89 21.20 6.71
N ALA A 227 12.18 21.47 6.86
CA ALA A 227 13.24 20.52 6.57
C ALA A 227 13.17 19.26 7.46
N ILE A 228 12.97 19.43 8.77
CA ILE A 228 12.84 18.30 9.72
C ILE A 228 11.58 17.48 9.44
N LEU A 229 10.42 18.15 9.31
CA LEU A 229 9.15 17.47 9.01
C LEU A 229 9.23 16.71 7.67
N SER A 230 9.78 17.33 6.64
CA SER A 230 9.96 16.72 5.32
C SER A 230 10.93 15.54 5.37
N SER A 231 12.04 15.65 6.11
CA SER A 231 12.98 14.55 6.33
C SER A 231 12.35 13.37 7.06
N TRP A 232 11.51 13.63 8.06
CA TRP A 232 10.78 12.59 8.78
C TRP A 232 9.79 11.85 7.87
N ILE A 233 9.02 12.57 7.06
CA ILE A 233 8.10 11.97 6.08
C ILE A 233 8.87 11.09 5.07
N ASN A 234 10.03 11.55 4.60
CA ASN A 234 10.89 10.73 3.74
C ASN A 234 11.42 9.48 4.46
N CYS A 235 11.74 9.58 5.75
CA CYS A 235 12.11 8.42 6.56
C CYS A 235 10.97 7.39 6.63
N LEU A 236 9.73 7.83 6.89
CA LEU A 236 8.55 6.95 6.86
C LEU A 236 8.38 6.27 5.49
N TYR A 237 8.62 6.99 4.39
CA TYR A 237 8.58 6.40 3.05
C TYR A 237 9.60 5.27 2.85
N VAL A 238 10.82 5.43 3.41
CA VAL A 238 11.84 4.37 3.38
C VAL A 238 11.40 3.17 4.23
N LEU A 239 10.93 3.42 5.46
CA LEU A 239 10.48 2.41 6.41
C LEU A 239 9.25 1.61 5.95
N ARG A 240 8.54 2.08 4.93
CA ARG A 240 7.38 1.39 4.34
C ARG A 240 7.64 -0.05 3.88
N LYS A 241 8.89 -0.46 3.65
CA LYS A 241 9.21 -1.86 3.27
C LYS A 241 9.39 -2.79 4.48
N SER A 242 9.51 -2.22 5.68
CA SER A 242 9.69 -2.96 6.94
C SER A 242 8.38 -3.55 7.48
N PRO A 243 8.38 -4.31 8.59
CA PRO A 243 7.15 -4.77 9.25
C PRO A 243 6.21 -3.61 9.60
N CYS A 244 6.77 -2.46 9.99
CA CYS A 244 6.01 -1.25 10.27
C CYS A 244 5.33 -0.68 9.01
N GLY A 245 5.71 -1.16 7.83
CA GLY A 245 5.21 -0.73 6.53
C GLY A 245 3.70 -0.90 6.37
N THR A 246 3.12 -1.97 6.91
CA THR A 246 1.66 -2.16 6.91
C THR A 246 0.98 -0.99 7.63
N TYR A 247 1.43 -0.62 8.83
CA TYR A 247 0.87 0.53 9.57
C TYR A 247 1.08 1.86 8.84
N ILE A 248 2.23 2.09 8.22
CA ILE A 248 2.50 3.31 7.44
C ILE A 248 1.54 3.42 6.24
N LEU A 249 1.27 2.30 5.57
CA LEU A 249 0.32 2.22 4.45
C LEU A 249 -1.12 2.44 4.91
N MET A 250 -1.52 1.81 6.03
CA MET A 250 -2.83 2.02 6.65
C MET A 250 -3.01 3.50 7.02
N MET A 251 -2.04 4.11 7.70
CA MET A 251 -2.04 5.53 8.04
C MET A 251 -2.14 6.43 6.81
N SER A 252 -1.46 6.09 5.72
CA SER A 252 -1.54 6.85 4.46
C SER A 252 -2.94 6.79 3.83
N LYS A 253 -3.61 5.63 3.89
CA LYS A 253 -4.99 5.46 3.40
C LYS A 253 -5.99 6.18 4.32
N ILE A 254 -5.81 6.14 5.64
CA ILE A 254 -6.59 6.92 6.61
C ILE A 254 -6.43 8.42 6.35
N LEU A 255 -5.20 8.92 6.17
CA LEU A 255 -4.94 10.33 5.86
C LEU A 255 -5.64 10.75 4.56
N ARG A 256 -5.60 9.91 3.53
CA ARG A 256 -6.30 10.20 2.26
C ARG A 256 -7.82 10.23 2.43
N SER A 257 -8.38 9.32 3.23
CA SER A 257 -9.81 9.31 3.58
C SER A 257 -10.19 10.59 4.34
N PHE A 258 -9.41 10.95 5.36
CA PHE A 258 -9.58 12.17 6.13
C PHE A 258 -9.51 13.44 5.27
N LEU A 259 -8.55 13.53 4.35
CA LEU A 259 -8.46 14.65 3.40
C LEU A 259 -9.67 14.73 2.46
N GLY A 260 -10.32 13.61 2.16
CA GLY A 260 -11.60 13.60 1.44
C GLY A 260 -12.73 14.21 2.26
N THR A 261 -12.86 13.81 3.52
CA THR A 261 -13.88 14.32 4.46
C THR A 261 -13.66 15.78 4.86
N THR A 262 -12.43 16.26 4.76
CA THR A 262 -12.03 17.65 5.05
C THR A 262 -12.83 18.68 4.23
N VAL A 263 -13.34 18.29 3.04
CA VAL A 263 -14.20 19.15 2.19
C VAL A 263 -15.50 19.56 2.88
N ILE A 264 -16.05 18.71 3.76
CA ILE A 264 -17.24 19.04 4.56
C ILE A 264 -16.82 19.78 5.84
N TRP A 265 -15.68 19.37 6.39
CA TRP A 265 -15.19 19.81 7.69
C TRP A 265 -14.71 21.26 7.72
N ILE A 266 -13.85 21.64 6.77
CA ILE A 266 -13.28 23.00 6.72
C ILE A 266 -14.37 24.07 6.59
N PRO A 267 -15.34 23.97 5.66
CA PRO A 267 -16.42 24.95 5.58
C PRO A 267 -17.27 25.02 6.84
N THR A 268 -17.52 23.87 7.49
CA THR A 268 -18.28 23.83 8.74
C THR A 268 -17.52 24.56 9.86
N LEU A 269 -16.23 24.28 10.02
CA LEU A 269 -15.38 24.97 11.00
C LEU A 269 -15.25 26.47 10.70
N LEU A 270 -15.10 26.86 9.43
CA LEU A 270 -15.06 28.27 9.04
C LEU A 270 -16.38 28.98 9.35
N CYS A 271 -17.53 28.34 9.11
CA CYS A 271 -18.84 28.90 9.45
C CYS A 271 -18.94 29.20 10.96
N PHE A 272 -18.58 28.24 11.81
CA PHE A 272 -18.56 28.46 13.26
C PHE A 272 -17.52 29.47 13.71
N ALA A 273 -16.33 29.50 13.09
CA ALA A 273 -15.31 30.49 13.38
C ALA A 273 -15.83 31.92 13.11
N PHE A 274 -16.55 32.12 12.00
CA PHE A 274 -17.19 33.41 11.70
C PHE A 274 -18.32 33.75 12.68
N CYS A 275 -19.15 32.78 13.06
CA CYS A 275 -20.20 32.98 14.06
C CYS A 275 -19.62 33.37 15.43
N PHE A 276 -18.53 32.72 15.85
CA PHE A 276 -17.82 33.07 17.09
C PHE A 276 -17.17 34.46 17.00
N GLN A 277 -16.55 34.81 15.87
CA GLN A 277 -16.03 36.18 15.66
C GLN A 277 -17.14 37.24 15.76
N LEU A 278 -18.33 36.97 15.20
CA LEU A 278 -19.45 37.91 15.26
C LEU A 278 -19.96 38.09 16.69
N ILE A 279 -20.14 36.99 17.43
CA ILE A 279 -20.65 37.04 18.80
C ILE A 279 -19.61 37.62 19.76
N MET A 280 -18.34 37.27 19.60
CA MET A 280 -17.27 37.75 20.46
C MET A 280 -16.75 39.12 20.06
N ARG A 281 -17.28 39.75 19.00
CA ARG A 281 -16.97 41.13 18.65
C ARG A 281 -17.23 42.05 19.84
N ASP A 282 -16.31 42.99 20.08
CA ASP A 282 -16.38 43.98 21.15
C ASP A 282 -16.29 43.37 22.58
N SER A 283 -15.93 42.09 22.73
CA SER A 283 -15.78 41.40 24.02
C SER A 283 -14.42 41.64 24.70
N GLY A 284 -13.42 42.12 23.97
CA GLY A 284 -12.02 42.21 24.42
C GLY A 284 -11.30 40.87 24.52
N THR A 285 -11.90 39.76 24.08
CA THR A 285 -11.29 38.42 24.15
C THR A 285 -10.50 38.10 22.89
N GLN A 286 -9.18 38.02 23.02
CA GLN A 286 -8.32 37.52 21.93
C GLN A 286 -8.49 36.00 21.78
N PRO A 287 -8.48 35.45 20.56
CA PRO A 287 -8.17 36.08 19.27
C PRO A 287 -9.40 36.59 18.49
N TRP A 288 -10.61 36.57 19.06
CA TRP A 288 -11.83 36.93 18.32
C TRP A 288 -12.12 38.43 18.28
N ASP A 289 -11.57 39.19 19.24
CA ASP A 289 -11.70 40.65 19.32
C ASP A 289 -10.35 41.32 19.59
N ASP A 290 -9.57 41.57 18.52
CA ASP A 290 -8.36 42.39 18.58
C ASP A 290 -8.68 43.84 18.21
N LYS A 291 -8.53 44.78 19.14
CA LYS A 291 -8.82 46.21 18.92
C LYS A 291 -7.84 46.89 17.95
N SER A 292 -6.80 46.19 17.49
CA SER A 292 -5.79 46.65 16.54
C SER A 292 -6.19 46.45 15.06
N TYR A 293 -7.43 46.77 14.69
CA TYR A 293 -7.99 46.63 13.33
C TYR A 293 -7.48 47.68 12.30
N GLY A 294 -6.23 48.12 12.42
CA GLY A 294 -5.64 49.13 11.53
C GLY A 294 -4.95 48.58 10.26
N ASN A 295 -4.51 47.32 10.27
CA ASN A 295 -3.73 46.71 9.18
C ASN A 295 -4.44 45.50 8.56
N TYR A 296 -4.51 45.43 7.22
CA TYR A 296 -5.10 44.30 6.50
C TYR A 296 -4.45 42.93 6.85
N SER A 297 -3.16 42.91 7.21
CA SER A 297 -2.46 41.72 7.71
C SER A 297 -3.07 41.19 9.03
N ASN A 298 -3.64 42.07 9.85
CA ASN A 298 -4.23 41.71 11.14
C ASN A 298 -5.58 41.00 10.95
N ILE A 299 -6.33 41.34 9.89
CA ILE A 299 -7.64 40.72 9.59
C ILE A 299 -7.46 39.24 9.20
N PHE A 300 -6.50 38.95 8.31
CA PHE A 300 -6.22 37.57 7.90
C PHE A 300 -5.66 36.74 9.06
N MET A 301 -4.77 37.31 9.87
CA MET A 301 -4.25 36.63 11.05
C MET A 301 -5.33 36.38 12.11
N ALA A 302 -6.23 37.34 12.36
CA ALA A 302 -7.37 37.16 13.26
C ALA A 302 -8.34 36.08 12.75
N MET A 303 -8.57 36.00 11.44
CA MET A 303 -9.35 34.93 10.81
C MET A 303 -8.66 33.55 10.97
N PHE A 304 -7.35 33.49 10.76
CA PHE A 304 -6.61 32.25 10.93
C PHE A 304 -6.61 31.79 12.39
N GLN A 305 -6.37 32.69 13.33
CA GLN A 305 -6.39 32.40 14.77
C GLN A 305 -7.77 31.99 15.27
N SER A 306 -8.84 32.64 14.81
CA SER A 306 -10.20 32.24 15.17
C SER A 306 -10.55 30.85 14.64
N PHE A 307 -10.18 30.54 13.39
CA PHE A 307 -10.29 29.21 12.83
C PHE A 307 -9.48 28.18 13.64
N THR A 308 -8.23 28.49 14.00
CA THR A 308 -7.41 27.60 14.84
C THR A 308 -8.03 27.38 16.22
N LYS A 309 -8.54 28.43 16.89
CA LYS A 309 -9.21 28.31 18.20
C LYS A 309 -10.50 27.49 18.10
N THR A 310 -11.31 27.70 17.06
CA THR A 310 -12.50 26.86 16.80
C THR A 310 -12.13 25.41 16.46
N SER A 311 -11.01 25.17 15.77
CA SER A 311 -10.48 23.82 15.54
C SER A 311 -9.97 23.15 16.82
N ALA A 312 -9.38 23.91 17.76
CA ALA A 312 -8.94 23.38 19.06
C ALA A 312 -10.16 22.99 19.94
N MET A 313 -11.19 23.84 19.96
CA MET A 313 -12.47 23.55 20.63
C MET A 313 -13.10 22.25 20.13
N MET A 314 -12.96 21.95 18.83
CA MET A 314 -13.48 20.72 18.25
C MET A 314 -12.80 19.44 18.79
N ILE A 315 -11.52 19.51 19.16
CA ILE A 315 -10.79 18.36 19.72
C ILE A 315 -11.17 18.11 21.19
N GLY A 316 -11.87 19.07 21.82
CA GLY A 316 -12.27 19.02 23.23
C GLY A 316 -11.46 19.95 24.12
N GLU A 317 -10.51 20.72 23.58
CA GLU A 317 -9.83 21.82 24.28
C GLU A 317 -10.74 23.05 24.30
N VAL A 318 -11.85 22.93 25.02
CA VAL A 318 -12.85 23.99 25.13
C VAL A 318 -12.49 24.88 26.32
N GLU A 319 -11.68 25.92 26.09
CA GLU A 319 -11.60 27.08 26.99
C GLU A 319 -12.89 27.93 26.86
N ALA A 320 -14.04 27.35 27.21
CA ALA A 320 -15.34 28.02 27.10
C ALA A 320 -15.58 29.09 28.17
N ASN A 321 -14.69 29.22 29.16
CA ASN A 321 -14.84 30.20 30.24
C ASN A 321 -15.05 31.62 29.66
N ASP A 322 -14.24 32.01 28.67
CA ASP A 322 -14.36 33.30 27.97
C ASP A 322 -15.74 33.51 27.30
N ILE A 323 -16.32 32.44 26.75
CA ILE A 323 -17.60 32.46 26.03
C ILE A 323 -18.77 32.49 27.02
N LEU A 324 -18.68 31.70 28.09
CA LEU A 324 -19.70 31.54 29.12
C LEU A 324 -19.79 32.79 30.02
N GLU A 325 -18.67 33.48 30.24
CA GLU A 325 -18.59 34.72 31.04
C GLU A 325 -19.40 35.87 30.44
N ARG A 326 -19.67 35.84 29.13
CA ARG A 326 -20.48 36.88 28.45
C ARG A 326 -21.95 36.89 28.90
N LYS A 327 -22.44 35.82 29.57
CA LYS A 327 -23.83 35.67 30.05
C LYS A 327 -24.89 35.96 28.98
N THR A 328 -24.56 35.77 27.70
CA THR A 328 -25.50 35.95 26.58
C THR A 328 -26.06 34.60 26.16
N TRP A 329 -27.38 34.49 26.10
CA TRP A 329 -28.05 33.24 25.72
C TRP A 329 -27.67 32.77 24.31
N ILE A 330 -27.37 33.72 23.41
CA ILE A 330 -26.96 33.45 22.02
C ILE A 330 -25.59 32.75 21.97
N ALA A 331 -24.64 33.16 22.81
CA ALA A 331 -23.32 32.53 22.87
C ALA A 331 -23.40 31.09 23.40
N ASN A 332 -24.20 30.87 24.45
CA ASN A 332 -24.42 29.53 25.02
C ASN A 332 -25.14 28.60 24.03
N LEU A 333 -26.15 29.11 23.32
CA LEU A 333 -26.85 28.34 22.28
C LEU A 333 -25.92 27.98 21.12
N LEU A 334 -25.09 28.92 20.65
CA LEU A 334 -24.10 28.66 19.61
C LEU A 334 -23.08 27.61 20.07
N LEU A 335 -22.59 27.70 21.31
CA LEU A 335 -21.63 26.74 21.86
C LEU A 335 -22.21 25.32 21.93
N ILE A 336 -23.43 25.17 22.45
CA ILE A 336 -24.12 23.87 22.49
C ILE A 336 -24.33 23.33 21.07
N THR A 337 -24.76 24.18 20.14
CA THR A 337 -24.96 23.79 18.72
C THR A 337 -23.64 23.36 18.08
N PHE A 338 -22.56 24.08 18.36
CA PHE A 338 -21.22 23.73 17.92
C PHE A 338 -20.78 22.38 18.49
N GLU A 339 -20.89 22.15 19.80
CA GLU A 339 -20.50 20.88 20.43
C GLU A 339 -21.27 19.69 19.86
N VAL A 340 -22.59 19.83 19.69
CA VAL A 340 -23.42 18.77 19.10
C VAL A 340 -22.99 18.48 17.66
N ILE A 341 -22.80 19.50 16.84
CA ILE A 341 -22.47 19.31 15.42
C ILE A 341 -21.02 18.85 15.23
N THR A 342 -20.05 19.49 15.88
CA THR A 342 -18.63 19.22 15.64
C THR A 342 -18.13 18.05 16.48
N VAL A 343 -18.28 18.12 17.80
CA VAL A 343 -17.75 17.09 18.70
C VAL A 343 -18.59 15.81 18.62
N ILE A 344 -19.91 15.90 18.71
CA ILE A 344 -20.76 14.69 18.77
C ILE A 344 -20.99 14.09 17.38
N LEU A 345 -21.38 14.88 16.38
CA LEU A 345 -21.71 14.33 15.05
C LEU A 345 -20.46 14.16 14.19
N LEU A 346 -19.67 15.21 13.99
CA LEU A 346 -18.57 15.17 13.03
C LEU A 346 -17.37 14.35 13.53
N MET A 347 -16.97 14.44 14.80
CA MET A 347 -15.84 13.64 15.32
C MET A 347 -16.16 12.13 15.29
N ASN A 348 -17.36 11.75 15.72
CA ASN A 348 -17.79 10.34 15.70
C ASN A 348 -17.94 9.81 14.27
N LEU A 349 -18.37 10.66 13.33
CA LEU A 349 -18.37 10.31 11.91
C LEU A 349 -16.94 10.05 11.38
N MET A 350 -15.94 10.84 11.79
CA MET A 350 -14.56 10.59 11.36
C MET A 350 -14.00 9.29 11.93
N ILE A 351 -14.27 9.01 13.20
CA ILE A 351 -13.84 7.76 13.83
C ILE A 351 -14.53 6.57 13.16
N SER A 352 -15.84 6.64 12.88
CA SER A 352 -16.56 5.55 12.23
C SER A 352 -16.09 5.31 10.79
N LEU A 353 -15.74 6.36 10.03
CA LEU A 353 -15.14 6.23 8.70
C LEU A 353 -13.72 5.64 8.75
N ALA A 354 -12.95 5.91 9.80
CA ALA A 354 -11.61 5.34 9.97
C ALA A 354 -11.65 3.88 10.47
N VAL A 355 -12.63 3.54 11.30
CA VAL A 355 -12.78 2.22 11.95
C VAL A 355 -13.59 1.24 11.11
N GLY A 356 -14.50 1.73 10.26
CA GLY A 356 -15.47 0.93 9.50
C GLY A 356 -14.84 -0.26 8.76
N ASP A 357 -13.61 -0.11 8.27
CA ASP A 357 -12.94 -1.12 7.45
C ASP A 357 -11.48 -1.39 7.85
N VAL A 358 -11.15 -1.52 9.14
CA VAL A 358 -9.76 -1.81 9.57
C VAL A 358 -9.23 -3.13 8.98
N SER A 359 -10.09 -4.14 8.83
CA SER A 359 -9.71 -5.43 8.23
C SER A 359 -9.40 -5.29 6.73
N GLU A 360 -10.31 -4.67 5.96
CA GLU A 360 -10.07 -4.42 4.53
C GLU A 360 -8.86 -3.50 4.32
N LEU A 361 -8.70 -2.49 5.18
CA LEU A 361 -7.55 -1.58 5.21
C LEU A 361 -6.25 -2.35 5.42
N ARG A 362 -6.24 -3.34 6.32
CA ARG A 362 -5.10 -4.20 6.57
C ARG A 362 -4.80 -5.10 5.37
N THR A 363 -5.78 -5.83 4.85
CA THR A 363 -5.60 -6.71 3.68
C THR A 363 -5.11 -5.92 2.47
N SER A 364 -5.74 -4.78 2.19
CA SER A 364 -5.33 -3.87 1.12
C SER A 364 -3.89 -3.33 1.31
N ALA A 365 -3.50 -3.02 2.55
CA ALA A 365 -2.14 -2.60 2.86
C ALA A 365 -1.12 -3.73 2.67
N GLU A 366 -1.45 -4.97 3.05
CA GLU A 366 -0.60 -6.14 2.86
C GLU A 366 -0.41 -6.47 1.37
N GLU A 367 -1.47 -6.37 0.57
CA GLU A 367 -1.39 -6.50 -0.89
C GLU A 367 -0.51 -5.41 -1.51
N TYR A 368 -0.72 -4.15 -1.12
CA TYR A 368 0.07 -3.04 -1.64
C TYR A 368 1.55 -3.14 -1.20
N LEU A 369 1.79 -3.63 0.01
CA LEU A 369 3.14 -3.93 0.50
C LEU A 369 3.82 -5.02 -0.33
N LEU A 370 3.10 -6.09 -0.67
CA LEU A 370 3.60 -7.13 -1.58
C LEU A 370 4.00 -6.52 -2.92
N ARG A 371 3.14 -5.67 -3.52
CA ARG A 371 3.46 -4.98 -4.78
C ARG A 371 4.73 -4.13 -4.65
N ILE A 372 4.92 -3.42 -3.53
CA ILE A 372 6.15 -2.64 -3.27
C ILE A 372 7.37 -3.55 -3.17
N LYS A 373 7.27 -4.68 -2.47
CA LYS A 373 8.36 -5.64 -2.26
C LYS A 373 8.78 -6.32 -3.56
N VAL A 374 7.83 -6.76 -4.38
CA VAL A 374 8.10 -7.31 -5.73
C VAL A 374 8.78 -6.26 -6.61
N ASN A 375 8.30 -5.02 -6.61
CA ASN A 375 8.93 -3.92 -7.35
C ASN A 375 10.36 -3.67 -6.89
N PHE A 376 10.58 -3.65 -5.57
CA PHE A 376 11.91 -3.49 -5.00
C PHE A 376 12.84 -4.64 -5.40
N CYS A 377 12.35 -5.89 -5.39
CA CYS A 377 13.10 -7.05 -5.85
C CYS A 377 13.52 -6.92 -7.33
N ILE A 378 12.60 -6.53 -8.23
CA ILE A 378 12.90 -6.32 -9.66
C ILE A 378 13.92 -5.18 -9.84
N GLU A 379 13.80 -4.09 -9.07
CA GLU A 379 14.74 -2.96 -9.11
C GLU A 379 16.13 -3.36 -8.60
N ALA A 380 16.20 -4.12 -7.51
CA ALA A 380 17.46 -4.62 -6.94
C ALA A 380 18.16 -5.61 -7.89
N LEU A 381 17.40 -6.53 -8.50
CA LEU A 381 17.93 -7.45 -9.51
C LEU A 381 18.48 -6.68 -10.72
N HIS A 382 17.75 -5.67 -11.21
CA HIS A 382 18.22 -4.83 -12.31
C HIS A 382 19.54 -4.12 -11.99
N LEU A 383 19.62 -3.53 -10.80
CA LEU A 383 20.82 -2.85 -10.34
C LEU A 383 21.98 -3.83 -10.23
N SER A 384 21.73 -5.05 -9.73
CA SER A 384 22.76 -6.10 -9.67
C SER A 384 23.26 -6.57 -11.04
N GLU A 385 22.41 -6.55 -12.08
CA GLU A 385 22.81 -6.90 -13.46
C GLU A 385 23.70 -5.80 -14.08
N GLN A 386 23.38 -4.54 -13.81
CA GLN A 386 24.12 -3.38 -14.33
C GLN A 386 25.43 -3.11 -13.58
N VAL A 387 25.51 -3.46 -12.30
CA VAL A 387 26.66 -3.22 -11.42
C VAL A 387 27.64 -4.41 -11.43
N SER A 388 27.65 -5.19 -12.51
CA SER A 388 28.57 -6.33 -12.74
C SER A 388 30.07 -5.95 -12.72
N LEU A 389 30.40 -4.65 -12.68
CA LEU A 389 31.76 -4.15 -12.40
C LEU A 389 32.27 -4.48 -10.98
N LEU A 390 31.40 -4.76 -10.02
CA LEU A 390 31.76 -5.12 -8.64
C LEU A 390 32.02 -6.63 -8.44
N ASP A 391 32.06 -7.42 -9.52
CA ASP A 391 32.44 -8.85 -9.55
C ASP A 391 33.87 -9.11 -8.99
N CYS A 392 34.65 -8.06 -8.72
CA CYS A 392 36.00 -8.13 -8.15
C CYS A 392 36.02 -8.30 -6.60
N LEU A 393 34.91 -8.06 -5.89
CA LEU A 393 34.86 -8.21 -4.42
C LEU A 393 34.34 -9.60 -4.01
N PRO A 394 35.17 -10.47 -3.40
CA PRO A 394 34.81 -11.88 -3.11
C PRO A 394 33.70 -12.04 -2.04
N PHE A 395 33.37 -10.98 -1.31
CA PHE A 395 32.35 -10.99 -0.25
C PHE A 395 30.93 -10.68 -0.74
N ILE A 396 30.78 -10.23 -1.99
CA ILE A 396 29.47 -9.84 -2.55
C ILE A 396 29.05 -10.90 -3.57
N GLN A 397 28.25 -11.88 -3.13
CA GLN A 397 27.55 -12.74 -4.08
C GLN A 397 26.56 -11.89 -4.88
N VAL A 398 26.77 -11.87 -6.19
CA VAL A 398 25.92 -11.14 -7.12
C VAL A 398 24.48 -11.67 -7.02
N LEU A 399 23.55 -10.77 -6.73
CA LEU A 399 22.16 -11.10 -6.37
C LEU A 399 21.46 -11.97 -7.43
N HIS A 400 21.74 -11.79 -8.72
CA HIS A 400 21.12 -12.58 -9.79
C HIS A 400 21.76 -13.97 -10.02
N ARG A 401 22.92 -14.27 -9.39
CA ARG A 401 23.64 -15.55 -9.52
C ARG A 401 23.50 -16.45 -8.27
N ALA A 402 23.07 -15.90 -7.14
CA ALA A 402 22.88 -16.69 -5.92
C ALA A 402 21.78 -17.74 -6.12
N GLN A 403 21.95 -18.94 -5.54
CA GLN A 403 20.91 -19.97 -5.58
C GLN A 403 19.82 -19.68 -4.56
N THR A 404 18.57 -19.94 -4.94
CA THR A 404 17.39 -19.75 -4.10
C THR A 404 17.23 -20.93 -3.13
N ASN A 405 16.91 -20.65 -1.87
CA ASN A 405 16.50 -21.69 -0.91
C ASN A 405 15.21 -22.35 -1.41
N ASN A 406 15.21 -23.66 -1.51
CA ASN A 406 14.15 -24.45 -2.13
C ASN A 406 13.22 -25.14 -1.14
N VAL A 407 13.45 -24.98 0.16
CA VAL A 407 12.57 -25.44 1.22
C VAL A 407 12.13 -24.26 2.07
N LEU A 408 10.83 -24.14 2.32
CA LEU A 408 10.24 -23.18 3.23
C LEU A 408 9.45 -23.93 4.30
N VAL A 409 9.76 -23.67 5.57
CA VAL A 409 9.08 -24.27 6.73
C VAL A 409 8.37 -23.17 7.49
N MET A 410 7.06 -23.33 7.69
CA MET A 410 6.21 -22.44 8.48
C MET A 410 5.63 -23.19 9.67
N HIS A 411 5.77 -22.65 10.87
CA HIS A 411 5.04 -23.18 12.03
C HIS A 411 3.63 -22.60 12.06
N LYS A 412 2.63 -23.41 12.40
CA LYS A 412 1.23 -22.94 12.52
C LYS A 412 1.03 -22.10 13.78
N ASN A 413 1.60 -22.56 14.90
CA ASN A 413 1.38 -21.96 16.22
C ASN A 413 2.23 -20.70 16.46
N ASN A 414 3.46 -20.66 15.93
CA ASN A 414 4.37 -19.53 16.07
C ASN A 414 4.49 -18.77 14.74
N ASP A 415 4.95 -17.52 14.78
CA ASP A 415 5.35 -16.77 13.56
C ASP A 415 6.73 -17.19 13.03
N ASP A 416 7.24 -18.34 13.47
CA ASP A 416 8.54 -18.86 13.11
C ASP A 416 8.52 -19.48 11.72
N VAL A 417 9.24 -18.84 10.80
CA VAL A 417 9.43 -19.29 9.42
C VAL A 417 10.92 -19.31 9.12
N PHE A 418 11.41 -20.39 8.53
CA PHE A 418 12.79 -20.49 8.05
C PHE A 418 12.85 -21.10 6.65
N SER A 419 13.93 -20.84 5.92
CA SER A 419 14.19 -21.42 4.62
C SER A 419 15.56 -22.09 4.56
N MET A 420 15.67 -23.15 3.76
CA MET A 420 16.95 -23.85 3.57
C MET A 420 17.12 -24.31 2.12
N HIS A 421 18.36 -24.61 1.75
CA HIS A 421 18.70 -25.14 0.44
C HIS A 421 19.12 -26.62 0.54
N ILE A 422 18.43 -27.46 -0.23
CA ILE A 422 18.71 -28.89 -0.38
C ILE A 422 19.14 -29.16 -1.83
N LYS A 423 20.33 -29.74 -2.01
CA LYS A 423 20.81 -30.14 -3.33
C LYS A 423 19.96 -31.28 -3.90
N ALA A 424 19.73 -31.26 -5.22
CA ALA A 424 19.01 -32.31 -5.95
C ALA A 424 17.60 -32.64 -5.41
N ILE A 425 16.84 -31.61 -4.97
CA ILE A 425 15.50 -31.78 -4.41
C ILE A 425 14.53 -32.52 -5.34
N ARG A 426 14.65 -32.30 -6.66
CA ARG A 426 13.81 -32.96 -7.68
C ARG A 426 13.97 -34.47 -7.66
N GLY A 427 15.20 -34.97 -7.74
CA GLY A 427 15.47 -36.41 -7.71
C GLY A 427 15.11 -37.08 -6.37
N ARG A 428 15.05 -36.29 -5.30
CA ARG A 428 14.78 -36.81 -3.94
C ARG A 428 13.31 -36.87 -3.57
N PHE A 429 12.50 -35.90 -4.01
CA PHE A 429 11.10 -35.77 -3.56
C PHE A 429 10.07 -35.71 -4.70
N PHE A 430 10.48 -35.40 -5.94
CA PHE A 430 9.56 -35.22 -7.08
C PHE A 430 9.43 -36.48 -7.96
N THR A 431 9.71 -37.66 -7.43
CA THR A 431 9.51 -38.94 -8.12
C THR A 431 8.03 -39.35 -8.08
N GLU A 432 7.51 -39.96 -9.16
CA GLU A 432 6.09 -40.32 -9.29
C GLU A 432 5.58 -41.23 -8.15
N GLU A 433 6.44 -42.09 -7.60
CA GLU A 433 6.11 -42.95 -6.45
C GLU A 433 5.73 -42.17 -5.18
N ASN A 434 6.18 -40.92 -5.06
CA ASN A 434 6.02 -40.09 -3.86
C ASN A 434 4.82 -39.15 -3.91
N LEU A 435 4.12 -39.09 -5.06
CA LEU A 435 3.12 -38.07 -5.36
C LEU A 435 1.69 -38.67 -5.30
N PHE A 436 0.72 -37.87 -4.85
CA PHE A 436 -0.68 -38.14 -5.22
C PHE A 436 -0.82 -37.97 -6.74
N PRO A 437 -1.51 -38.87 -7.46
CA PRO A 437 -1.85 -38.62 -8.86
C PRO A 437 -2.67 -37.32 -8.92
N PRO A 438 -2.46 -36.46 -9.94
CA PRO A 438 -3.24 -35.25 -10.12
C PRO A 438 -4.66 -35.66 -10.55
N HIS A 439 -5.50 -36.06 -9.60
CA HIS A 439 -6.93 -36.06 -9.85
C HIS A 439 -7.38 -34.60 -9.87
N LYS A 440 -8.10 -34.21 -10.92
CA LYS A 440 -8.90 -32.98 -10.94
C LYS A 440 -9.80 -33.00 -9.71
N GLU A 441 -9.44 -32.24 -8.69
CA GLU A 441 -10.27 -32.06 -7.51
C GLU A 441 -11.39 -31.09 -7.90
N GLU A 442 -12.59 -31.64 -8.04
CA GLU A 442 -13.81 -30.86 -8.26
C GLU A 442 -14.16 -30.18 -6.94
N VAL A 443 -14.03 -28.85 -6.91
CA VAL A 443 -14.51 -27.99 -5.81
C VAL A 443 -16.02 -27.88 -5.93
N TYR A 444 -16.75 -28.28 -4.89
CA TYR A 444 -18.21 -28.16 -4.82
C TYR A 444 -18.61 -27.08 -3.81
N GLU A 445 -19.34 -26.06 -4.29
CA GLU A 445 -19.97 -25.01 -3.47
C GLU A 445 -21.30 -25.52 -2.90
N LEU A 446 -21.58 -25.22 -1.63
CA LEU A 446 -22.85 -25.58 -1.01
C LEU A 446 -23.45 -24.39 -0.25
N VAL A 447 -24.51 -23.82 -0.84
CA VAL A 447 -25.29 -22.74 -0.23
C VAL A 447 -26.46 -23.35 0.53
N MET A 448 -26.55 -23.08 1.85
CA MET A 448 -27.70 -23.45 2.66
C MET A 448 -28.49 -22.21 3.06
N ASN A 449 -29.74 -22.11 2.60
CA ASN A 449 -30.70 -21.14 3.11
C ASN A 449 -31.55 -21.75 4.24
N ALA A 450 -31.85 -20.92 5.25
CA ALA A 450 -32.26 -21.27 6.61
C ALA A 450 -33.64 -21.92 6.80
N THR A 451 -34.17 -22.69 5.84
CA THR A 451 -35.46 -23.38 6.00
C THR A 451 -35.46 -24.80 5.44
N GLY A 452 -34.43 -25.58 5.82
CA GLY A 452 -34.34 -27.01 5.53
C GLY A 452 -34.04 -27.33 4.06
N LEU A 453 -33.31 -28.41 3.84
CA LEU A 453 -32.97 -28.86 2.50
C LEU A 453 -34.15 -29.63 1.89
N LYS A 454 -34.88 -29.01 0.95
CA LYS A 454 -35.88 -29.69 0.12
C LYS A 454 -35.24 -30.04 -1.22
N VAL A 455 -34.96 -31.33 -1.43
CA VAL A 455 -34.51 -31.83 -2.74
C VAL A 455 -35.75 -32.14 -3.56
N ARG A 456 -35.95 -31.39 -4.65
CA ARG A 456 -36.97 -31.68 -5.66
C ARG A 456 -36.30 -32.36 -6.84
N LYS A 457 -36.62 -33.64 -7.05
CA LYS A 457 -36.22 -34.37 -8.25
C LYS A 457 -37.33 -34.23 -9.29
N ASP A 458 -37.10 -33.44 -10.31
CA ASP A 458 -38.01 -33.37 -11.45
C ASP A 458 -37.66 -34.49 -12.44
N MET A 459 -38.63 -35.38 -12.67
CA MET A 459 -38.57 -36.38 -13.73
C MET A 459 -39.34 -35.87 -14.94
N TRP A 460 -38.85 -36.20 -16.14
CA TRP A 460 -39.37 -35.72 -17.42
C TRP A 460 -40.85 -36.09 -17.69
N ASN A 461 -41.51 -36.88 -16.85
CA ASN A 461 -42.97 -37.10 -16.89
C ASN A 461 -43.61 -37.04 -15.49
N THR A 462 -44.28 -35.91 -15.23
CA THR A 462 -45.48 -35.72 -14.37
C THR A 462 -45.58 -36.44 -13.02
N ARG A 463 -44.69 -36.10 -12.07
CA ARG A 463 -45.00 -35.80 -10.64
C ARG A 463 -43.69 -35.55 -9.88
N SER A 464 -43.53 -34.37 -9.28
CA SER A 464 -42.37 -34.07 -8.40
C SER A 464 -42.63 -34.61 -6.99
N THR A 465 -41.79 -35.51 -6.49
CA THR A 465 -41.78 -35.91 -5.08
C THR A 465 -40.76 -35.07 -4.31
N VAL A 466 -41.20 -34.47 -3.21
CA VAL A 466 -40.35 -33.72 -2.27
C VAL A 466 -39.95 -34.68 -1.16
N MET A 467 -38.66 -34.98 -1.06
CA MET A 467 -38.13 -35.72 0.08
C MET A 467 -37.49 -34.74 1.07
N ALA A 468 -37.91 -34.83 2.32
CA ALA A 468 -37.27 -34.17 3.45
C ALA A 468 -36.27 -35.15 4.05
N LEU A 469 -34.97 -34.92 3.81
CA LEU A 469 -33.91 -35.73 4.42
C LEU A 469 -33.62 -35.15 5.80
N LYS A 470 -33.84 -35.96 6.83
CA LYS A 470 -33.45 -35.70 8.21
C LYS A 470 -32.23 -36.57 8.51
N ASP A 471 -31.19 -35.93 9.06
CA ASP A 471 -29.88 -36.49 9.39
C ASP A 471 -29.04 -36.92 8.19
N LEU A 472 -28.15 -36.00 7.76
CA LEU A 472 -27.18 -36.23 6.70
C LEU A 472 -25.77 -35.94 7.24
N THR A 473 -24.86 -36.91 7.12
CA THR A 473 -23.46 -36.78 7.56
C THR A 473 -22.59 -36.34 6.38
N PHE A 474 -21.84 -35.25 6.56
CA PHE A 474 -20.88 -34.76 5.58
C PHE A 474 -19.57 -35.55 5.63
N ARG A 475 -19.00 -35.83 4.46
CA ARG A 475 -17.59 -36.21 4.33
C ARG A 475 -16.87 -35.07 3.61
N MET A 476 -16.02 -34.37 4.35
CA MET A 476 -15.08 -33.40 3.79
C MET A 476 -13.89 -34.15 3.19
N THR A 477 -13.43 -33.67 2.04
CA THR A 477 -12.13 -34.00 1.47
C THR A 477 -11.26 -32.76 1.60
N GLU A 478 -10.25 -32.81 2.47
CA GLU A 478 -9.15 -31.86 2.47
C GLU A 478 -8.35 -32.05 1.19
N SER A 479 -8.39 -31.04 0.34
CA SER A 479 -7.29 -30.78 -0.55
C SER A 479 -6.85 -29.34 -0.42
N THR A 480 -5.58 -29.07 -0.74
CA THR A 480 -5.10 -27.70 -0.70
C THR A 480 -5.87 -26.89 -1.75
N PRO A 481 -6.55 -25.78 -1.39
CA PRO A 481 -7.32 -24.97 -2.33
C PRO A 481 -6.47 -24.38 -3.48
N SER A 482 -5.16 -24.54 -3.42
CA SER A 482 -4.18 -24.06 -4.36
C SER A 482 -3.91 -24.99 -5.56
N GLY A 483 -4.35 -26.25 -5.56
CA GLY A 483 -4.00 -27.20 -6.63
C GLY A 483 -2.55 -27.69 -6.61
N ILE A 484 -1.84 -27.49 -5.49
CA ILE A 484 -0.46 -27.92 -5.28
C ILE A 484 -0.43 -29.39 -4.81
N ARG A 485 0.54 -30.18 -5.28
CA ARG A 485 0.64 -31.61 -4.94
C ARG A 485 1.07 -31.81 -3.48
N LEU A 486 0.40 -32.72 -2.78
CA LEU A 486 0.74 -33.15 -1.41
C LEU A 486 1.73 -34.31 -1.41
N ILE A 487 2.62 -34.35 -0.42
CA ILE A 487 3.58 -35.45 -0.23
C ILE A 487 2.91 -36.59 0.54
N ARG A 488 2.90 -37.81 -0.04
CA ARG A 488 2.23 -38.99 0.54
C ARG A 488 3.15 -39.86 1.40
N ASN A 489 4.44 -39.92 1.08
CA ASN A 489 5.34 -40.92 1.64
C ASN A 489 5.66 -40.63 3.12
N LYS A 490 5.27 -41.56 4.01
CA LYS A 490 5.47 -41.46 5.47
C LYS A 490 6.95 -41.38 5.86
N ASP A 491 7.84 -42.00 5.11
CA ASP A 491 9.27 -41.98 5.39
C ASP A 491 9.90 -40.62 5.06
N HIS A 492 9.47 -40.02 3.94
CA HIS A 492 9.82 -38.62 3.64
C HIS A 492 9.16 -37.64 4.61
N GLY A 493 7.92 -37.91 5.05
CA GLY A 493 7.27 -37.12 6.09
C GLY A 493 8.09 -37.07 7.40
N LYS A 494 8.61 -38.21 7.85
CA LYS A 494 9.52 -38.26 9.01
C LYS A 494 10.79 -37.46 8.77
N GLU A 495 11.39 -37.56 7.58
CA GLU A 495 12.57 -36.77 7.22
C GLU A 495 12.29 -35.26 7.27
N LEU A 496 11.18 -34.82 6.69
CA LEU A 496 10.77 -33.41 6.66
C LEU A 496 10.53 -32.85 8.07
N LEU A 497 9.99 -33.67 8.98
CA LEU A 497 9.80 -33.28 10.39
C LEU A 497 11.12 -33.12 11.16
N THR A 498 12.21 -33.73 10.69
CA THR A 498 13.54 -33.55 11.30
C THR A 498 14.20 -32.23 10.94
N PHE A 499 13.62 -31.45 10.01
CA PHE A 499 14.15 -30.15 9.62
C PHE A 499 14.14 -29.19 10.81
N LYS A 500 15.34 -28.90 11.31
CA LYS A 500 15.60 -27.88 12.32
C LYS A 500 15.96 -26.58 11.62
N ASP A 501 15.67 -25.48 12.31
CA ASP A 501 16.01 -24.13 11.88
C ASP A 501 17.54 -23.99 11.72
N PRO A 502 18.05 -23.86 10.48
CA PRO A 502 19.46 -23.66 10.23
C PRO A 502 19.83 -22.17 10.19
N GLU A 503 18.86 -21.25 10.38
CA GLU A 503 19.07 -19.82 10.21
C GLU A 503 19.83 -19.21 11.39
N GLY A 504 20.97 -18.58 11.10
CA GLY A 504 21.67 -17.74 12.08
C GLY A 504 20.87 -16.47 12.42
N SER A 505 21.24 -15.82 13.54
CA SER A 505 20.56 -14.61 14.02
C SER A 505 20.48 -13.48 12.99
N TRP A 506 21.49 -13.34 12.13
CA TRP A 506 21.47 -12.37 11.04
C TRP A 506 20.33 -12.64 10.04
N ARG A 507 20.12 -13.91 9.67
CA ARG A 507 19.06 -14.29 8.72
C ARG A 507 17.67 -14.05 9.30
N LYS A 508 17.50 -14.32 10.60
CA LYS A 508 16.28 -13.95 11.35
C LYS A 508 16.03 -12.45 11.36
N PHE A 509 17.08 -11.65 11.56
CA PHE A 509 16.99 -10.19 11.43
C PHE A 509 16.62 -9.75 10.01
N GLN A 510 17.18 -10.36 8.97
CA GLN A 510 16.80 -10.06 7.58
C GLN A 510 15.30 -10.33 7.33
N ARG A 511 14.81 -11.46 7.84
CA ARG A 511 13.41 -11.88 7.72
C ARG A 511 12.48 -10.95 8.47
N TRP A 512 12.84 -10.60 9.70
CA TRP A 512 12.12 -9.59 10.46
C TRP A 512 12.12 -8.25 9.73
N LEU A 513 13.26 -7.74 9.23
CA LEU A 513 13.34 -6.38 8.70
C LEU A 513 12.60 -6.18 7.38
N ILE A 514 12.58 -7.15 6.47
CA ILE A 514 12.00 -6.94 5.12
C ILE A 514 11.27 -8.18 4.55
N GLY A 515 11.31 -9.32 5.24
CA GLY A 515 10.70 -10.57 4.80
C GLY A 515 9.19 -10.49 4.56
N LEU A 516 8.64 -11.41 3.78
CA LEU A 516 7.21 -11.47 3.52
C LEU A 516 6.43 -11.95 4.76
N ASN A 517 5.22 -11.41 4.96
CA ASN A 517 4.30 -11.93 5.96
C ASN A 517 3.58 -13.15 5.37
N TRP A 518 4.09 -14.34 5.65
CA TRP A 518 3.59 -15.57 5.07
C TRP A 518 2.17 -15.94 5.51
N LYS A 519 1.80 -15.67 6.77
CA LYS A 519 0.45 -15.94 7.26
C LYS A 519 -0.60 -15.13 6.50
N ALA A 520 -0.33 -13.84 6.31
CA ALA A 520 -1.22 -12.97 5.55
C ALA A 520 -1.34 -13.33 4.06
N LEU A 521 -0.34 -14.00 3.48
CA LEU A 521 -0.29 -14.29 2.05
C LEU A 521 -0.77 -15.71 1.69
N LEU A 522 -0.70 -16.65 2.63
CA LEU A 522 -0.98 -18.08 2.38
C LEU A 522 -2.05 -18.69 3.29
N LEU A 523 -2.37 -18.08 4.44
CA LEU A 523 -3.34 -18.60 5.41
C LEU A 523 -4.63 -17.77 5.50
N ASN A 524 -4.69 -16.64 4.80
CA ASN A 524 -5.89 -15.83 4.58
C ASN A 524 -6.31 -15.95 3.11
#